data_AF-A0A2N5YYN4-F1
#
_entry.id   AF-A0A2N5YYN4-F1
#
_cell.length_a   1.000
_cell.length_b   1.000
_cell.length_c   1.000
_cell.angle_alpha   90.00
_cell.angle_beta   90.00
_cell.angle_gamma   90.00
#
_symmetry.space_group_name_H-M   'P 1'
#
loop_
_entity.id
_entity.type
_entity.pdbx_description
1 polymer ?
#
loop_
_entity_poly.entity_id
_entity_poly.type
_entity_poly.pdbx_seq_one_letter_code
_entity_poly.pdbx_strand_id
1 'polypeptide(L)'
;MIVVGGTSSGTSNGIYTNGSKNKNFYYNTILTTGENATTAKAVYVNGQYSVDPENNANFNFQNNIVMADYGIPLYNSVGGIIKCDNNNYYSVNNATIVHWDGSNATSLTSLQALNSDDANSISDDPLFESDTYPFDVHITESSPCIDNAVAITGITDDIEGDLRNPDIGADEFESSLPVTWLEFKVICEGDSHFVYWSTASEMNNDEYLIQRSYDAVNFETVGKIEGVGNTLRTKEYTYLIENFSNNKQYYKIVQVDLDGTREESKIVSVDCNYKKFQIFPNPTTGGDVFIVSNDDYKALDLMISDSQGKMVYSSNCNLTSGLNKLKLNLGLKSGTYVLNIK
;
A
#
# COMPACT_ATOMS: atom_id res chain seq x y z
N MET A 1 -12.40 -0.83 -11.50
CA MET A 1 -12.01 -0.09 -12.71
C MET A 1 -12.58 -0.73 -13.96
N ILE A 2 -12.86 0.03 -15.02
CA ILE A 2 -13.41 -0.46 -16.29
C ILE A 2 -12.66 0.21 -17.46
N VAL A 3 -12.16 -0.58 -18.42
CA VAL A 3 -11.60 -0.08 -19.68
C VAL A 3 -12.28 -0.75 -20.85
N VAL A 4 -12.81 0.04 -21.79
CA VAL A 4 -13.50 -0.48 -22.99
C VAL A 4 -13.02 0.23 -24.26
N GLY A 5 -12.41 -0.53 -25.17
CA GLY A 5 -12.04 -0.06 -26.50
C GLY A 5 -13.15 -0.21 -27.53
N GLY A 6 -12.93 0.36 -28.72
CA GLY A 6 -13.84 0.25 -29.85
C GLY A 6 -13.26 0.86 -31.12
N THR A 7 -13.67 0.35 -32.28
CA THR A 7 -13.26 0.89 -33.57
C THR A 7 -14.07 2.14 -33.94
N SER A 8 -13.59 2.89 -34.94
CA SER A 8 -14.31 4.06 -35.49
C SER A 8 -15.73 3.78 -36.02
N SER A 9 -16.09 2.53 -36.31
CA SER A 9 -17.44 2.11 -36.73
C SER A 9 -18.25 1.42 -35.62
N GLY A 10 -17.63 1.16 -34.47
CA GLY A 10 -18.22 0.44 -33.35
C GLY A 10 -19.03 1.33 -32.41
N THR A 11 -19.67 0.70 -31.43
CA THR A 11 -20.23 1.35 -30.24
C THR A 11 -19.52 0.77 -29.04
N SER A 12 -18.97 1.62 -28.17
CA SER A 12 -18.32 1.21 -26.93
C SER A 12 -18.94 1.97 -25.77
N ASN A 13 -19.50 1.23 -24.81
CA ASN A 13 -19.99 1.80 -23.55
C ASN A 13 -19.28 1.08 -22.40
N GLY A 14 -18.67 1.82 -21.48
CA GLY A 14 -18.14 1.24 -20.23
C GLY A 14 -19.29 0.78 -19.34
N ILE A 15 -20.15 1.71 -18.94
CA ILE A 15 -21.40 1.43 -18.24
C ILE A 15 -22.58 1.87 -19.10
N TYR A 16 -23.61 1.02 -19.22
CA TYR A 16 -24.84 1.32 -19.95
C TYR A 16 -26.06 1.09 -19.07
N THR A 17 -26.91 2.11 -18.93
CA THR A 17 -28.21 2.01 -18.25
C THR A 17 -29.32 2.60 -19.11
N ASN A 18 -30.49 1.94 -19.14
CA ASN A 18 -31.65 2.41 -19.88
C ASN A 18 -32.94 2.10 -19.12
N GLY A 19 -33.70 3.14 -18.73
CA GLY A 19 -34.99 2.98 -18.02
C GLY A 19 -34.87 2.41 -16.60
N SER A 20 -33.68 2.46 -16.01
CA SER A 20 -33.39 1.92 -14.66
C SER A 20 -33.67 2.94 -13.55
N LYS A 21 -34.02 2.44 -12.35
CA LYS A 21 -34.17 3.20 -11.08
C LYS A 21 -32.93 3.03 -10.19
N ASN A 22 -32.71 3.94 -9.24
CA ASN A 22 -31.66 3.85 -8.20
C ASN A 22 -30.25 3.66 -8.76
N LYS A 23 -29.84 4.59 -9.62
CA LYS A 23 -28.56 4.57 -10.31
C LYS A 23 -27.53 5.27 -9.42
N ASN A 24 -26.74 4.48 -8.70
CA ASN A 24 -25.73 4.97 -7.77
C ASN A 24 -24.35 4.57 -8.27
N PHE A 25 -23.55 5.55 -8.64
CA PHE A 25 -22.17 5.40 -9.10
C PHE A 25 -21.27 6.18 -8.16
N TYR A 26 -20.47 5.43 -7.40
CA TYR A 26 -19.51 5.97 -6.46
C TYR A 26 -18.16 5.38 -6.78
N TYR A 27 -17.13 6.22 -6.80
CA TYR A 27 -15.74 5.74 -6.85
C TYR A 27 -15.49 4.77 -8.01
N ASN A 28 -15.91 5.15 -9.22
CA ASN A 28 -15.60 4.36 -10.42
C ASN A 28 -14.52 5.05 -11.22
N THR A 29 -13.55 4.29 -11.72
CA THR A 29 -12.64 4.71 -12.79
C THR A 29 -13.05 3.99 -14.07
N ILE A 30 -13.47 4.75 -15.08
CA ILE A 30 -14.03 4.23 -16.32
C ILE A 30 -13.38 4.95 -17.50
N LEU A 31 -12.63 4.19 -18.29
CA LEU A 31 -11.98 4.67 -19.51
C LEU A 31 -12.64 4.03 -20.73
N THR A 32 -12.96 4.85 -21.75
CA THR A 32 -13.22 4.35 -23.10
C THR A 32 -12.17 4.85 -24.09
N THR A 33 -11.56 3.90 -24.81
CA THR A 33 -10.63 4.16 -25.93
C THR A 33 -11.32 3.97 -27.28
N GLY A 34 -12.66 4.07 -27.31
CA GLY A 34 -13.43 3.98 -28.55
C GLY A 34 -13.12 5.15 -29.49
N GLU A 35 -12.83 4.86 -30.75
CA GLU A 35 -12.44 5.85 -31.77
C GLU A 35 -13.64 6.62 -32.38
N ASN A 36 -14.88 6.34 -31.96
CA ASN A 36 -16.07 7.01 -32.49
C ASN A 36 -16.64 8.03 -31.50
N ALA A 37 -16.51 9.31 -31.84
CA ALA A 37 -16.97 10.41 -31.00
C ALA A 37 -18.46 10.42 -30.65
N THR A 38 -19.30 9.80 -31.49
CA THR A 38 -20.75 9.77 -31.30
C THR A 38 -21.23 8.57 -30.50
N THR A 39 -20.57 7.42 -30.63
CA THR A 39 -21.03 6.14 -30.05
C THR A 39 -20.13 5.59 -28.94
N ALA A 40 -18.91 6.11 -28.77
CA ALA A 40 -18.06 5.77 -27.64
C ALA A 40 -18.46 6.61 -26.42
N LYS A 41 -18.72 5.95 -25.28
CA LYS A 41 -19.11 6.56 -24.01
C LYS A 41 -18.47 5.83 -22.84
N ALA A 42 -17.89 6.55 -21.88
CA ALA A 42 -17.44 5.88 -20.66
C ALA A 42 -18.68 5.43 -19.86
N VAL A 43 -19.64 6.35 -19.69
CA VAL A 43 -20.92 6.07 -19.04
C VAL A 43 -22.08 6.56 -19.91
N TYR A 44 -23.05 5.70 -20.16
CA TYR A 44 -24.27 5.99 -20.89
C TYR A 44 -25.50 5.75 -20.01
N VAL A 45 -26.30 6.80 -19.81
CA VAL A 45 -27.50 6.83 -19.00
C VAL A 45 -28.66 7.35 -19.84
N ASN A 46 -29.66 6.49 -20.05
CA ASN A 46 -30.85 6.82 -20.83
C ASN A 46 -32.14 6.30 -20.17
N GLY A 47 -33.28 6.73 -20.73
CA GLY A 47 -34.63 6.35 -20.35
C GLY A 47 -35.14 7.12 -19.14
N GLN A 48 -36.24 7.87 -19.33
CA GLN A 48 -36.97 8.53 -18.24
C GLN A 48 -37.59 7.48 -17.30
N TYR A 49 -37.63 7.83 -16.02
CA TYR A 49 -38.27 7.07 -14.97
C TYR A 49 -39.74 7.47 -14.79
N SER A 50 -40.59 6.52 -14.35
CA SER A 50 -41.94 6.82 -13.87
C SER A 50 -41.89 7.39 -12.44
N VAL A 51 -42.11 8.69 -12.26
CA VAL A 51 -42.24 9.38 -10.96
C VAL A 51 -42.99 8.56 -9.89
N ASP A 52 -42.27 7.84 -9.03
CA ASP A 52 -42.77 7.36 -7.74
C ASP A 52 -42.57 8.50 -6.72
N PRO A 53 -43.64 9.08 -6.17
CA PRO A 53 -43.56 10.17 -5.22
C PRO A 53 -42.99 9.77 -3.86
N GLU A 54 -42.84 8.46 -3.55
CA GLU A 54 -42.34 7.98 -2.25
C GLU A 54 -40.89 7.50 -2.28
N ASN A 55 -40.30 7.33 -3.47
CA ASN A 55 -38.88 7.00 -3.68
C ASN A 55 -38.41 7.64 -4.98
N ASN A 56 -37.91 8.87 -4.91
CA ASN A 56 -37.26 9.53 -6.05
C ASN A 56 -36.25 8.56 -6.68
N ALA A 57 -36.29 8.39 -8.01
CA ALA A 57 -35.28 7.65 -8.75
C ALA A 57 -33.94 8.38 -8.61
N ASN A 58 -33.21 8.09 -7.55
CA ASN A 58 -31.97 8.76 -7.25
C ASN A 58 -30.94 8.38 -8.32
N PHE A 59 -30.42 9.39 -8.99
CA PHE A 59 -29.18 9.30 -9.74
C PHE A 59 -28.10 9.96 -8.89
N ASN A 60 -27.25 9.14 -8.28
CA ASN A 60 -26.07 9.61 -7.59
C ASN A 60 -24.87 9.24 -8.45
N PHE A 61 -24.03 10.22 -8.75
CA PHE A 61 -22.81 10.04 -9.51
C PHE A 61 -21.75 10.90 -8.83
N GLN A 62 -21.06 10.35 -7.84
CA GLN A 62 -20.09 11.07 -7.03
C GLN A 62 -18.73 10.35 -7.03
N ASN A 63 -17.64 11.11 -6.97
CA ASN A 63 -16.28 10.57 -6.85
C ASN A 63 -15.86 9.65 -8.02
N ASN A 64 -16.37 9.87 -9.24
CA ASN A 64 -16.02 9.02 -10.38
C ASN A 64 -14.98 9.69 -11.29
N ILE A 65 -14.00 8.94 -11.77
CA ILE A 65 -13.21 9.30 -12.95
C ILE A 65 -13.91 8.69 -14.17
N VAL A 66 -14.29 9.54 -15.12
CA VAL A 66 -14.77 9.13 -16.45
C VAL A 66 -13.90 9.79 -17.51
N MET A 67 -13.24 8.95 -18.30
CA MET A 67 -12.37 9.38 -19.39
C MET A 67 -12.82 8.78 -20.71
N ALA A 68 -12.82 9.61 -21.75
CA ALA A 68 -13.06 9.15 -23.12
C ALA A 68 -12.01 9.73 -24.06
N ASP A 69 -11.31 8.86 -24.79
CA ASP A 69 -10.33 9.30 -25.79
C ASP A 69 -11.02 10.12 -26.90
N TYR A 70 -11.82 9.49 -27.75
CA TYR A 70 -12.63 10.21 -28.76
C TYR A 70 -14.09 10.40 -28.35
N GLY A 71 -14.60 9.58 -27.43
CA GLY A 71 -16.00 9.50 -27.05
C GLY A 71 -16.53 10.69 -26.21
N ILE A 72 -17.60 10.45 -25.46
CA ILE A 72 -18.08 11.38 -24.43
C ILE A 72 -17.94 10.68 -23.07
N PRO A 73 -17.25 11.26 -22.07
CA PRO A 73 -17.11 10.67 -20.74
C PRO A 73 -18.44 10.27 -20.11
N LEU A 74 -19.35 11.23 -19.92
CA LEU A 74 -20.69 10.97 -19.42
C LEU A 74 -21.75 11.42 -20.43
N TYR A 75 -22.61 10.50 -20.83
CA TYR A 75 -23.83 10.81 -21.56
C TYR A 75 -25.05 10.51 -20.70
N ASN A 76 -25.73 11.57 -20.27
CA ASN A 76 -26.97 11.51 -19.52
C ASN A 76 -28.09 12.22 -20.29
N SER A 77 -29.10 11.46 -20.70
CA SER A 77 -30.31 11.99 -21.34
C SER A 77 -31.53 12.01 -20.41
N VAL A 78 -31.31 11.95 -19.08
CA VAL A 78 -32.38 11.95 -18.08
C VAL A 78 -32.27 13.21 -17.21
N GLY A 79 -33.33 14.03 -17.21
CA GLY A 79 -33.50 15.14 -16.27
C GLY A 79 -34.15 14.71 -14.93
N GLY A 80 -33.86 15.45 -13.86
CA GLY A 80 -34.49 15.31 -12.54
C GLY A 80 -33.59 14.73 -11.43
N ILE A 81 -33.37 15.54 -10.38
CA ILE A 81 -32.65 15.31 -9.09
C ILE A 81 -31.46 14.37 -9.19
N ILE A 82 -30.29 14.99 -9.34
CA ILE A 82 -29.04 14.32 -9.67
C ILE A 82 -27.98 14.81 -8.67
N LYS A 83 -27.60 13.97 -7.71
CA LYS A 83 -26.45 14.27 -6.85
C LYS A 83 -25.19 13.92 -7.64
N CYS A 84 -24.68 14.89 -8.38
CA CYS A 84 -23.43 14.80 -9.13
C CYS A 84 -22.43 15.76 -8.54
N ASP A 85 -21.36 15.27 -7.90
CA ASP A 85 -20.28 16.14 -7.44
C ASP A 85 -18.98 15.36 -7.30
N ASN A 86 -17.85 16.06 -7.20
CA ASN A 86 -16.53 15.47 -7.02
C ASN A 86 -16.18 14.43 -8.10
N ASN A 87 -16.58 14.63 -9.35
CA ASN A 87 -16.22 13.74 -10.46
C ASN A 87 -15.09 14.34 -11.29
N ASN A 88 -14.32 13.51 -11.98
CA ASN A 88 -13.43 13.96 -13.04
C ASN A 88 -14.00 13.57 -14.41
N TYR A 89 -14.26 14.57 -15.27
CA TYR A 89 -14.75 14.38 -16.64
C TYR A 89 -13.66 14.79 -17.64
N TYR A 90 -12.99 13.82 -18.26
CA TYR A 90 -11.88 14.12 -19.16
C TYR A 90 -12.09 13.55 -20.56
N SER A 91 -11.94 14.40 -21.59
CA SER A 91 -11.93 13.96 -22.97
C SER A 91 -10.69 14.46 -23.71
N VAL A 92 -10.04 13.58 -24.45
CA VAL A 92 -8.76 13.85 -25.12
C VAL A 92 -8.98 14.48 -26.49
N ASN A 93 -9.77 13.82 -27.33
CA ASN A 93 -9.97 14.13 -28.74
C ASN A 93 -11.39 14.60 -29.09
N ASN A 94 -12.20 14.94 -28.08
CA ASN A 94 -13.55 15.49 -28.26
C ASN A 94 -13.76 16.71 -27.36
N ALA A 95 -14.44 17.73 -27.89
CA ALA A 95 -14.74 18.93 -27.13
C ALA A 95 -15.80 18.70 -26.04
N THR A 96 -16.64 17.67 -26.17
CA THR A 96 -17.75 17.41 -25.22
C THR A 96 -17.28 16.53 -24.07
N ILE A 97 -17.26 17.08 -22.86
CA ILE A 97 -16.92 16.33 -21.63
C ILE A 97 -18.15 15.65 -21.02
N VAL A 98 -19.34 16.24 -21.20
CA VAL A 98 -20.61 15.68 -20.71
C VAL A 98 -21.73 16.04 -21.68
N HIS A 99 -22.59 15.07 -21.98
CA HIS A 99 -23.92 15.35 -22.52
C HIS A 99 -24.93 15.29 -21.38
N TRP A 100 -25.72 16.35 -21.22
CA TRP A 100 -26.66 16.53 -20.11
C TRP A 100 -28.02 16.99 -20.62
N ASP A 101 -29.03 16.12 -20.48
CA ASP A 101 -30.44 16.39 -20.75
C ASP A 101 -30.67 17.15 -22.08
N GLY A 102 -30.04 16.66 -23.15
CA GLY A 102 -30.16 17.23 -24.50
C GLY A 102 -29.13 18.32 -24.85
N SER A 103 -28.27 18.73 -23.92
CA SER A 103 -27.22 19.74 -24.13
C SER A 103 -25.81 19.18 -23.98
N ASN A 104 -24.84 19.70 -24.72
CA ASN A 104 -23.43 19.34 -24.57
C ASN A 104 -22.70 20.38 -23.71
N ALA A 105 -22.03 19.92 -22.66
CA ALA A 105 -21.04 20.69 -21.93
C ALA A 105 -19.64 20.41 -22.48
N THR A 106 -18.90 21.48 -22.78
CA THR A 106 -17.52 21.42 -23.29
C THR A 106 -16.48 21.92 -22.28
N SER A 107 -16.93 22.21 -21.06
CA SER A 107 -16.14 22.68 -19.92
C SER A 107 -16.94 22.51 -18.64
N LEU A 108 -16.27 22.49 -17.48
CA LEU A 108 -16.95 22.50 -16.18
C LEU A 108 -17.89 23.69 -16.04
N THR A 109 -17.48 24.89 -16.46
CA THR A 109 -18.35 26.08 -16.38
C THR A 109 -19.64 25.89 -17.18
N SER A 110 -19.57 25.27 -18.36
CA SER A 110 -20.77 24.95 -19.13
C SER A 110 -21.59 23.82 -18.51
N LEU A 111 -20.97 22.84 -17.85
CA LEU A 111 -21.66 21.78 -17.12
C LEU A 111 -22.41 22.34 -15.90
N GLN A 112 -21.74 23.18 -15.11
CA GLN A 112 -22.29 23.87 -13.94
C GLN A 112 -23.40 24.89 -14.28
N ALA A 113 -23.53 25.26 -15.56
CA ALA A 113 -24.69 26.01 -16.04
C ALA A 113 -25.89 25.10 -16.37
N LEU A 114 -25.65 23.82 -16.64
CA LEU A 114 -26.67 22.81 -16.94
C LEU A 114 -27.12 22.04 -15.67
N ASN A 115 -26.24 21.90 -14.67
CA ASN A 115 -26.55 21.31 -13.37
C ASN A 115 -25.91 22.15 -12.24
N SER A 116 -26.52 22.17 -11.06
CA SER A 116 -26.01 22.95 -9.92
C SER A 116 -25.17 22.13 -8.94
N ASP A 117 -25.02 20.83 -9.18
CA ASP A 117 -24.46 19.89 -8.21
C ASP A 117 -22.94 19.66 -8.42
N ASP A 118 -22.40 19.75 -9.65
CA ASP A 118 -20.98 19.47 -9.97
C ASP A 118 -20.04 20.64 -9.59
N ALA A 119 -20.22 21.20 -8.39
CA ALA A 119 -19.48 22.37 -7.93
C ALA A 119 -17.99 22.07 -7.65
N ASN A 120 -17.69 20.86 -7.16
CA ASN A 120 -16.36 20.37 -6.80
C ASN A 120 -15.81 19.35 -7.81
N SER A 121 -16.52 19.11 -8.92
CA SER A 121 -16.02 18.29 -10.01
C SER A 121 -14.88 18.97 -10.76
N ILE A 122 -14.01 18.16 -11.34
CA ILE A 122 -12.86 18.55 -12.15
C ILE A 122 -13.00 18.04 -13.59
N SER A 123 -12.15 18.55 -14.48
CA SER A 123 -12.12 18.21 -15.91
C SER A 123 -10.68 18.36 -16.39
N ASP A 124 -9.86 17.43 -15.95
CA ASP A 124 -8.42 17.43 -16.18
C ASP A 124 -7.92 16.00 -16.39
N ASP A 125 -6.74 15.85 -16.96
CA ASP A 125 -6.16 14.54 -17.21
C ASP A 125 -6.03 13.76 -15.89
N PRO A 126 -6.62 12.56 -15.76
CA PRO A 126 -6.46 11.74 -14.56
C PRO A 126 -5.02 11.33 -14.28
N LEU A 127 -4.13 11.40 -15.28
CA LEU A 127 -2.74 10.96 -15.20
C LEU A 127 -2.63 9.51 -14.73
N PHE A 128 -3.19 8.60 -15.54
CA PHE A 128 -3.08 7.17 -15.30
C PHE A 128 -1.66 6.65 -15.55
N GLU A 129 -1.27 5.58 -14.84
CA GLU A 129 0.00 4.87 -15.07
C GLU A 129 0.15 4.39 -16.52
N SER A 130 -0.93 3.91 -17.14
CA SER A 130 -1.00 3.58 -18.57
C SER A 130 -2.44 3.60 -19.11
N ASP A 131 -2.76 4.62 -19.91
CA ASP A 131 -4.04 4.72 -20.64
C ASP A 131 -4.03 3.99 -22.00
N THR A 132 -2.97 3.21 -22.28
CA THR A 132 -2.83 2.36 -23.48
C THR A 132 -2.54 0.91 -23.10
N TYR A 133 -2.57 -0.04 -24.04
CA TYR A 133 -2.34 -1.45 -23.72
C TYR A 133 -0.85 -1.74 -23.44
N PRO A 134 -0.50 -2.42 -22.33
CA PRO A 134 -1.37 -2.93 -21.27
C PRO A 134 -1.91 -1.80 -20.38
N PHE A 135 -3.22 -1.80 -20.17
CA PHE A 135 -3.89 -0.73 -19.42
C PHE A 135 -3.59 -0.84 -17.94
N ASP A 136 -3.27 0.30 -17.35
CA ASP A 136 -3.12 0.51 -15.92
C ASP A 136 -3.77 1.86 -15.59
N VAL A 137 -4.96 1.82 -14.98
CA VAL A 137 -5.75 3.03 -14.70
C VAL A 137 -5.74 3.40 -13.22
N HIS A 138 -4.71 3.00 -12.49
CA HIS A 138 -4.31 3.65 -11.25
C HIS A 138 -3.83 5.07 -11.57
N ILE A 139 -4.13 6.02 -10.68
CA ILE A 139 -3.71 7.41 -10.84
C ILE A 139 -2.29 7.59 -10.31
N THR A 140 -1.51 8.47 -10.94
CA THR A 140 -0.13 8.79 -10.51
C THR A 140 -0.10 9.87 -9.42
N GLU A 141 1.06 10.06 -8.79
CA GLU A 141 1.29 11.03 -7.71
C GLU A 141 0.96 12.49 -8.02
N SER A 142 0.90 12.85 -9.30
CA SER A 142 0.58 14.21 -9.76
C SER A 142 -0.88 14.36 -10.17
N SER A 143 -1.69 13.32 -10.01
CA SER A 143 -3.07 13.31 -10.46
C SER A 143 -3.89 14.40 -9.77
N PRO A 144 -4.72 15.15 -10.51
CA PRO A 144 -5.64 16.12 -9.92
C PRO A 144 -6.79 15.44 -9.16
N CYS A 145 -6.92 14.11 -9.23
CA CYS A 145 -7.96 13.33 -8.57
C CYS A 145 -7.69 13.08 -7.09
N ILE A 146 -6.44 13.27 -6.64
CA ILE A 146 -5.99 13.02 -5.26
C ILE A 146 -6.64 14.01 -4.29
N ASP A 147 -7.12 13.53 -3.15
CA ASP A 147 -7.77 14.23 -2.04
C ASP A 147 -8.97 15.11 -2.46
N ASN A 148 -9.56 14.85 -3.63
CA ASN A 148 -10.64 15.66 -4.20
C ASN A 148 -12.03 14.99 -4.14
N ALA A 149 -12.16 13.82 -3.53
CA ALA A 149 -13.46 13.19 -3.30
C ALA A 149 -14.04 13.48 -1.91
N VAL A 150 -15.30 13.07 -1.71
CA VAL A 150 -15.97 13.15 -0.41
C VAL A 150 -16.38 11.76 0.08
N ALA A 151 -16.22 11.48 1.37
CA ALA A 151 -16.57 10.18 1.94
C ALA A 151 -18.05 9.82 1.73
N ILE A 152 -18.31 8.66 1.12
CA ILE A 152 -19.67 8.11 0.97
C ILE A 152 -19.96 7.13 2.10
N THR A 153 -21.05 7.37 2.84
CA THR A 153 -21.45 6.49 3.95
C THR A 153 -21.67 5.05 3.47
N GLY A 154 -20.97 4.10 4.10
CA GLY A 154 -21.07 2.68 3.78
C GLY A 154 -20.11 2.17 2.70
N ILE A 155 -19.27 3.05 2.13
CA ILE A 155 -18.17 2.68 1.24
C ILE A 155 -16.88 3.12 1.93
N THR A 156 -16.30 2.21 2.72
CA THR A 156 -15.13 2.51 3.55
C THR A 156 -13.82 2.09 2.92
N ASP A 157 -13.87 1.13 2.01
CA ASP A 157 -12.68 0.57 1.37
C ASP A 157 -12.73 0.82 -0.14
N ASP A 158 -11.58 0.79 -0.79
CA ASP A 158 -11.46 0.96 -2.24
C ASP A 158 -11.55 -0.37 -3.02
N ILE A 159 -11.15 -0.36 -4.30
CA ILE A 159 -11.22 -1.58 -5.13
C ILE A 159 -10.15 -2.62 -4.75
N GLU A 160 -9.08 -2.21 -4.09
CA GLU A 160 -7.96 -3.04 -3.66
C GLU A 160 -8.12 -3.51 -2.20
N GLY A 161 -9.04 -2.88 -1.48
CA GLY A 161 -9.40 -3.18 -0.09
C GLY A 161 -8.76 -2.22 0.92
N ASP A 162 -8.22 -1.10 0.47
CA ASP A 162 -7.61 -0.08 1.31
C ASP A 162 -8.64 0.91 1.84
N LEU A 163 -8.40 1.41 3.05
CA LEU A 163 -9.30 2.36 3.71
C LEU A 163 -9.27 3.69 2.95
N ARG A 164 -10.46 4.18 2.56
CA ARG A 164 -10.63 5.44 1.82
C ARG A 164 -10.06 6.66 2.59
N ASN A 165 -9.11 7.37 1.99
CA ASN A 165 -8.77 8.77 2.24
C ASN A 165 -9.15 9.60 1.00
N PRO A 166 -10.45 9.90 0.82
CA PRO A 166 -11.11 9.78 -0.47
C PRO A 166 -10.45 10.54 -1.64
N ASP A 167 -10.01 9.77 -2.62
CA ASP A 167 -9.68 10.22 -3.96
C ASP A 167 -10.87 10.08 -4.92
N ILE A 168 -10.87 10.89 -5.99
CA ILE A 168 -11.82 10.68 -7.08
C ILE A 168 -11.38 9.43 -7.84
N GLY A 169 -12.25 8.44 -7.95
CA GLY A 169 -11.97 7.20 -8.69
C GLY A 169 -12.09 5.94 -7.86
N ALA A 170 -11.79 4.81 -8.50
CA ALA A 170 -11.92 3.48 -7.90
C ALA A 170 -10.83 3.14 -6.88
N ASP A 171 -9.73 3.86 -6.94
CA ASP A 171 -8.47 3.59 -6.28
C ASP A 171 -8.07 4.80 -5.44
N GLU A 172 -7.41 4.54 -4.32
CA GLU A 172 -6.84 5.57 -3.46
C GLU A 172 -5.34 5.65 -3.74
N PHE A 173 -4.88 6.81 -4.20
CA PHE A 173 -3.48 7.08 -4.34
C PHE A 173 -2.85 7.20 -2.96
N GLU A 174 -2.24 6.11 -2.52
CA GLU A 174 -1.35 6.14 -1.38
C GLU A 174 0.01 6.65 -1.85
N SER A 175 0.31 7.92 -1.55
CA SER A 175 1.68 8.44 -1.75
C SER A 175 2.61 7.54 -0.95
N SER A 176 3.36 6.69 -1.65
CA SER A 176 4.16 5.69 -0.97
C SER A 176 5.18 6.42 -0.12
N LEU A 177 5.02 6.30 1.20
CA LEU A 177 6.20 6.35 2.03
C LEU A 177 7.04 5.11 1.67
N PRO A 178 8.37 5.24 1.69
CA PRO A 178 9.28 4.15 1.38
C PRO A 178 8.94 2.89 2.22
N VAL A 179 9.40 1.70 1.81
CA VAL A 179 9.08 0.42 2.47
C VAL A 179 9.11 0.60 3.99
N THR A 180 7.99 0.29 4.62
CA THR A 180 7.92 0.39 6.07
C THR A 180 8.61 -0.84 6.67
N TRP A 181 9.91 -0.71 6.94
CA TRP A 181 10.72 -1.71 7.61
C TRP A 181 10.17 -2.00 9.00
N LEU A 182 9.64 -3.21 9.21
CA LEU A 182 9.17 -3.64 10.53
C LEU A 182 10.34 -4.13 11.39
N GLU A 183 11.16 -5.02 10.83
CA GLU A 183 12.31 -5.57 11.53
C GLU A 183 13.48 -5.76 10.57
N PHE A 184 14.69 -5.56 11.07
CA PHE A 184 15.92 -5.92 10.40
C PHE A 184 16.97 -6.29 11.45
N LYS A 185 17.50 -7.51 11.36
CA LYS A 185 18.50 -8.06 12.29
C LYS A 185 19.42 -9.07 11.61
N VAL A 186 20.62 -9.21 12.17
CA VAL A 186 21.61 -10.21 11.76
C VAL A 186 22.04 -10.99 12.99
N ILE A 187 22.02 -12.32 12.90
CA ILE A 187 22.30 -13.25 13.99
C ILE A 187 23.47 -14.15 13.59
N CYS A 188 24.40 -14.40 14.50
CA CYS A 188 25.47 -15.40 14.29
C CYS A 188 24.89 -16.81 14.47
N GLU A 189 25.07 -17.68 13.49
CA GLU A 189 24.71 -19.10 13.55
C GLU A 189 25.92 -19.94 13.12
N GLY A 190 26.71 -20.40 14.09
CA GLY A 190 28.00 -21.04 13.82
C GLY A 190 28.95 -20.13 13.06
N ASP A 191 29.41 -20.58 11.89
CA ASP A 191 30.28 -19.84 10.95
C ASP A 191 29.49 -19.09 9.85
N SER A 192 28.19 -18.86 10.08
CA SER A 192 27.30 -18.11 9.19
C SER A 192 26.64 -16.90 9.88
N HIS A 193 26.27 -15.90 9.09
CA HIS A 193 25.36 -14.84 9.50
C HIS A 193 23.98 -15.05 8.90
N PHE A 194 22.97 -15.19 9.75
CA PHE A 194 21.57 -15.25 9.37
C PHE A 194 20.97 -13.85 9.37
N VAL A 195 20.61 -13.36 8.19
CA VAL A 195 19.99 -12.06 7.98
C VAL A 195 18.48 -12.24 7.91
N TYR A 196 17.73 -11.50 8.70
CA TYR A 196 16.27 -11.48 8.69
C TYR A 196 15.77 -10.05 8.59
N TRP A 197 14.78 -9.83 7.74
CA TRP A 197 13.99 -8.61 7.73
C TRP A 197 12.53 -8.87 7.41
N SER A 198 11.70 -7.90 7.76
CA SER A 198 10.29 -7.88 7.40
C SER A 198 9.82 -6.49 7.02
N THR A 199 8.88 -6.46 6.09
CA THR A 199 8.27 -5.25 5.52
C THR A 199 6.79 -5.25 5.86
N ALA A 200 6.21 -4.09 6.17
CA ALA A 200 4.77 -3.99 6.40
C ALA A 200 3.99 -4.09 5.09
N SER A 201 4.55 -3.43 4.06
CA SER A 201 4.08 -3.39 2.69
C SER A 201 5.30 -3.23 1.77
N GLU A 202 5.12 -3.57 0.49
CA GLU A 202 6.05 -3.36 -0.61
C GLU A 202 5.27 -2.82 -1.78
N MET A 203 5.83 -1.87 -2.50
CA MET A 203 5.24 -1.31 -3.70
C MET A 203 6.34 -1.10 -4.71
N ASN A 204 6.09 -1.51 -5.95
CA ASN A 204 7.03 -1.51 -7.06
C ASN A 204 8.37 -2.16 -6.75
N ASN A 205 8.44 -3.05 -5.76
CA ASN A 205 9.69 -3.63 -5.30
C ASN A 205 10.18 -4.73 -6.26
N ASP A 206 11.29 -4.47 -6.95
CA ASP A 206 11.95 -5.45 -7.82
C ASP A 206 12.80 -6.41 -6.98
N GLU A 207 13.64 -5.87 -6.09
CA GLU A 207 14.59 -6.67 -5.32
C GLU A 207 15.14 -6.02 -4.06
N TYR A 208 15.60 -6.88 -3.15
CA TYR A 208 16.40 -6.51 -2.00
C TYR A 208 17.87 -6.91 -2.22
N LEU A 209 18.77 -5.95 -2.07
CA LEU A 209 20.21 -6.16 -2.02
C LEU A 209 20.67 -6.18 -0.57
N ILE A 210 21.24 -7.30 -0.13
CA ILE A 210 21.89 -7.41 1.16
C ILE A 210 23.31 -6.87 1.00
N GLN A 211 23.63 -5.82 1.74
CA GLN A 211 24.95 -5.22 1.71
C GLN A 211 25.70 -5.39 3.03
N ARG A 212 27.00 -5.69 2.93
CA ARG A 212 27.92 -5.88 4.05
C ARG A 212 29.01 -4.81 4.02
N SER A 213 29.45 -4.37 5.19
CA SER A 213 30.62 -3.52 5.38
C SER A 213 31.45 -3.96 6.58
N TYR A 214 32.76 -3.70 6.53
CA TYR A 214 33.68 -3.88 7.66
C TYR A 214 33.96 -2.60 8.43
N ASP A 215 33.62 -1.44 7.86
CA ASP A 215 33.91 -0.10 8.42
C ASP A 215 32.65 0.77 8.58
N ALA A 216 31.47 0.25 8.23
CA ALA A 216 30.18 0.95 8.17
C ALA A 216 30.13 2.11 7.16
N VAL A 217 31.09 2.19 6.23
CA VAL A 217 31.19 3.24 5.22
C VAL A 217 31.16 2.62 3.82
N ASN A 218 32.04 1.67 3.56
CA ASN A 218 32.16 1.00 2.28
C ASN A 218 31.35 -0.30 2.32
N PHE A 219 30.25 -0.34 1.58
CA PHE A 219 29.33 -1.47 1.51
C PHE A 219 29.48 -2.22 0.18
N GLU A 220 29.54 -3.55 0.26
CA GLU A 220 29.50 -4.46 -0.89
C GLU A 220 28.22 -5.28 -0.86
N THR A 221 27.62 -5.56 -2.03
CA THR A 221 26.48 -6.47 -2.12
C THR A 221 26.95 -7.91 -1.95
N VAL A 222 26.38 -8.60 -0.97
CA VAL A 222 26.69 -10.00 -0.61
C VAL A 222 25.53 -10.95 -0.88
N GLY A 223 24.34 -10.41 -1.18
CA GLY A 223 23.17 -11.20 -1.48
C GLY A 223 22.10 -10.38 -2.19
N LYS A 224 21.19 -11.09 -2.85
CA LYS A 224 20.04 -10.53 -3.54
C LYS A 224 18.85 -11.47 -3.37
N ILE A 225 17.67 -10.91 -3.11
CA ILE A 225 16.40 -11.63 -3.09
C ILE A 225 15.39 -10.82 -3.89
N GLU A 226 14.62 -11.48 -4.75
CA GLU A 226 13.53 -10.86 -5.49
C GLU A 226 12.44 -10.35 -4.52
N GLY A 227 11.98 -9.13 -4.77
CA GLY A 227 10.79 -8.56 -4.15
C GLY A 227 9.54 -9.27 -4.63
N VAL A 228 8.40 -8.95 -4.02
CA VAL A 228 7.10 -9.47 -4.52
C VAL A 228 6.37 -8.47 -5.43
N GLY A 229 7.02 -7.37 -5.83
CA GLY A 229 6.39 -6.26 -6.55
C GLY A 229 5.53 -5.43 -5.61
N ASN A 230 4.25 -5.79 -5.54
CA ASN A 230 3.24 -5.07 -4.75
C ASN A 230 2.63 -6.00 -3.68
N THR A 231 2.64 -5.54 -2.44
CA THR A 231 1.93 -6.20 -1.35
C THR A 231 1.66 -5.24 -0.20
N LEU A 232 0.45 -5.33 0.35
CA LEU A 232 0.05 -4.60 1.56
C LEU A 232 0.09 -5.51 2.80
N ARG A 233 0.62 -6.73 2.64
CA ARG A 233 0.73 -7.72 3.70
C ARG A 233 2.18 -7.81 4.13
N THR A 234 2.37 -8.05 5.42
CA THR A 234 3.70 -8.29 5.96
C THR A 234 4.40 -9.42 5.21
N LYS A 235 5.61 -9.14 4.73
CA LYS A 235 6.51 -10.14 4.17
C LYS A 235 7.72 -10.29 5.05
N GLU A 236 8.21 -11.52 5.09
CA GLU A 236 9.38 -11.91 5.85
C GLU A 236 10.39 -12.52 4.90
N TYR A 237 11.64 -12.09 5.04
CA TYR A 237 12.74 -12.52 4.21
C TYR A 237 13.89 -12.99 5.07
N THR A 238 14.62 -13.96 4.54
CA THR A 238 15.80 -14.50 5.20
C THR A 238 16.90 -14.70 4.18
N TYR A 239 18.13 -14.42 4.58
CA TYR A 239 19.31 -14.65 3.76
C TYR A 239 20.45 -15.22 4.62
N LEU A 240 21.07 -16.29 4.15
CA LEU A 240 22.20 -16.92 4.84
C LEU A 240 23.52 -16.50 4.18
N ILE A 241 24.44 -15.97 4.98
CA ILE A 241 25.79 -15.62 4.54
C ILE A 241 26.77 -16.59 5.19
N GLU A 242 27.31 -17.48 4.38
CA GLU A 242 28.32 -18.45 4.81
C GLU A 242 29.74 -17.85 4.78
N ASN A 243 30.66 -18.44 5.55
CA ASN A 243 32.10 -18.13 5.54
C ASN A 243 32.40 -16.65 5.87
N PHE A 244 31.83 -16.14 6.96
CA PHE A 244 32.12 -14.78 7.41
C PHE A 244 33.46 -14.71 8.15
N SER A 245 34.11 -13.54 8.14
CA SER A 245 35.33 -13.32 8.95
C SER A 245 34.96 -12.92 10.37
N ASN A 246 35.63 -13.45 11.39
CA ASN A 246 35.37 -13.23 12.81
C ASN A 246 35.40 -11.75 13.29
N ASN A 247 35.49 -10.75 12.42
CA ASN A 247 35.45 -9.35 12.83
C ASN A 247 34.02 -8.83 12.91
N LYS A 248 33.83 -7.74 13.66
CA LYS A 248 32.61 -6.96 13.63
C LYS A 248 32.29 -6.55 12.19
N GLN A 249 31.06 -6.79 11.78
CA GLN A 249 30.53 -6.49 10.45
C GLN A 249 29.27 -5.65 10.57
N TYR A 250 28.96 -4.91 9.52
CA TYR A 250 27.79 -4.04 9.41
C TYR A 250 26.98 -4.48 8.20
N TYR A 251 25.67 -4.37 8.32
CA TYR A 251 24.73 -4.78 7.30
C TYR A 251 23.66 -3.72 7.10
N LYS A 252 23.22 -3.59 5.86
CA LYS A 252 22.01 -2.86 5.47
C LYS A 252 21.32 -3.62 4.35
N ILE A 253 20.03 -3.38 4.20
CA ILE A 253 19.25 -3.83 3.06
C ILE A 253 19.02 -2.63 2.17
N VAL A 254 19.18 -2.79 0.88
CA VAL A 254 18.80 -1.79 -0.12
C VAL A 254 17.64 -2.37 -0.92
N GLN A 255 16.48 -1.75 -0.82
CA GLN A 255 15.38 -2.01 -1.76
C GLN A 255 15.71 -1.35 -3.09
N VAL A 256 15.37 -2.03 -4.18
CA VAL A 256 15.42 -1.47 -5.53
C VAL A 256 14.04 -1.66 -6.14
N ASP A 257 13.46 -0.55 -6.57
CA ASP A 257 12.16 -0.56 -7.22
C ASP A 257 12.28 -0.84 -8.72
N LEU A 258 11.16 -1.14 -9.37
CA LEU A 258 11.06 -1.45 -10.80
C LEU A 258 11.52 -0.28 -11.69
N ASP A 259 11.45 0.96 -11.18
CA ASP A 259 11.96 2.18 -11.84
C ASP A 259 13.46 2.42 -11.57
N GLY A 260 14.09 1.60 -10.73
CA GLY A 260 15.48 1.70 -10.30
C GLY A 260 15.73 2.60 -9.08
N THR A 261 14.68 3.17 -8.48
CA THR A 261 14.75 3.93 -7.23
C THR A 261 15.26 3.03 -6.10
N ARG A 262 15.98 3.63 -5.14
CA ARG A 262 16.64 2.89 -4.06
C ARG A 262 16.36 3.49 -2.70
N GLU A 263 16.04 2.61 -1.77
CA GLU A 263 15.88 2.95 -0.37
C GLU A 263 16.75 2.05 0.49
N GLU A 264 17.33 2.61 1.56
CA GLU A 264 18.20 1.87 2.46
C GLU A 264 17.55 1.70 3.83
N SER A 265 17.64 0.49 4.38
CA SER A 265 17.30 0.24 5.76
C SER A 265 18.33 0.86 6.71
N LYS A 266 18.00 0.87 8.01
CA LYS A 266 18.99 1.19 9.06
C LYS A 266 20.18 0.24 8.99
N ILE A 267 21.38 0.74 9.31
CA ILE A 267 22.57 -0.12 9.45
C ILE A 267 22.49 -0.89 10.78
N VAL A 268 22.66 -2.20 10.72
CA VAL A 268 22.81 -3.07 11.89
C VAL A 268 24.23 -3.62 11.96
N SER A 269 24.78 -3.78 13.16
CA SER A 269 26.10 -4.38 13.34
C SER A 269 25.98 -5.75 14.01
N VAL A 270 26.80 -6.69 13.56
CA VAL A 270 26.98 -8.00 14.18
C VAL A 270 28.45 -8.18 14.54
N ASP A 271 28.71 -8.70 15.74
CA ASP A 271 30.05 -9.01 16.21
C ASP A 271 30.04 -10.39 16.85
N CYS A 272 30.47 -11.39 16.10
CA CYS A 272 30.51 -12.77 16.59
C CYS A 272 31.70 -13.04 17.51
N ASN A 273 32.63 -12.08 17.69
CA ASN A 273 33.67 -12.16 18.72
C ASN A 273 33.16 -11.77 20.11
N TYR A 274 32.00 -11.09 20.21
CA TYR A 274 31.53 -10.51 21.48
C TYR A 274 30.09 -10.93 21.84
N LYS A 275 29.97 -12.14 22.40
CA LYS A 275 29.49 -12.46 23.78
C LYS A 275 28.88 -13.86 23.84
N LYS A 276 29.17 -14.58 24.93
CA LYS A 276 28.72 -15.95 25.23
C LYS A 276 27.20 -16.16 25.16
N PHE A 277 26.42 -15.09 25.39
CA PHE A 277 24.96 -15.14 25.52
C PHE A 277 24.31 -13.88 24.90
N GLN A 278 23.29 -14.07 24.07
CA GLN A 278 22.35 -13.02 23.64
C GLN A 278 20.97 -13.30 24.23
N ILE A 279 20.20 -12.27 24.59
CA ILE A 279 18.88 -12.43 25.21
C ILE A 279 17.79 -11.68 24.42
N PHE A 280 16.66 -12.33 24.16
CA PHE A 280 15.51 -11.69 23.51
C PHE A 280 14.17 -12.33 23.91
N PRO A 281 13.03 -11.62 23.81
CA PRO A 281 12.93 -10.20 23.49
C PRO A 281 13.45 -9.34 24.66
N ASN A 282 14.17 -8.28 24.33
CA ASN A 282 14.57 -7.25 25.30
C ASN A 282 14.36 -5.87 24.65
N PRO A 283 13.35 -5.09 25.06
CA PRO A 283 12.44 -5.31 26.21
C PRO A 283 11.45 -6.49 26.02
N THR A 284 10.90 -7.03 27.12
CA THR A 284 9.86 -8.09 27.12
C THR A 284 8.60 -7.63 27.85
N THR A 285 7.44 -8.18 27.49
CA THR A 285 6.16 -7.96 28.17
C THR A 285 5.93 -8.91 29.36
N GLY A 286 6.94 -9.68 29.77
CA GLY A 286 6.89 -10.61 30.89
C GLY A 286 6.55 -12.06 30.52
N GLY A 287 6.62 -12.39 29.22
CA GLY A 287 6.51 -13.76 28.71
C GLY A 287 7.84 -14.53 28.73
N ASP A 288 7.92 -15.58 27.92
CA ASP A 288 9.14 -16.36 27.73
C ASP A 288 10.30 -15.50 27.21
N VAL A 289 11.51 -15.76 27.70
CA VAL A 289 12.74 -15.11 27.25
C VAL A 289 13.69 -16.17 26.71
N PHE A 290 14.36 -15.86 25.62
CA PHE A 290 15.28 -16.74 24.93
C PHE A 290 16.71 -16.30 25.16
N ILE A 291 17.60 -17.27 25.32
CA ILE A 291 19.04 -17.06 25.31
C ILE A 291 19.65 -17.81 24.14
N VAL A 292 20.34 -17.10 23.26
CA VAL A 292 21.22 -17.71 22.27
C VAL A 292 22.59 -17.85 22.91
N SER A 293 23.09 -19.08 22.92
CA SER A 293 24.43 -19.42 23.40
C SER A 293 25.26 -19.93 22.23
N ASN A 294 26.54 -19.58 22.19
CA ASN A 294 27.45 -20.10 21.16
C ASN A 294 28.03 -21.48 21.53
N ASP A 295 27.92 -21.87 22.80
CA ASP A 295 28.48 -23.12 23.34
C ASP A 295 27.50 -23.84 24.27
N ASP A 296 27.82 -25.11 24.57
CA ASP A 296 27.17 -25.87 25.63
C ASP A 296 27.73 -25.48 27.00
N TYR A 297 26.86 -24.98 27.88
CA TYR A 297 27.19 -24.65 29.26
C TYR A 297 26.34 -25.47 30.23
N LYS A 298 27.00 -26.04 31.25
CA LYS A 298 26.34 -26.84 32.30
C LYS A 298 26.46 -26.13 33.65
N ALA A 299 25.39 -26.17 34.43
CA ALA A 299 25.33 -25.63 35.79
C ALA A 299 25.70 -24.14 35.88
N LEU A 300 25.11 -23.31 35.01
CA LEU A 300 25.24 -21.86 35.09
C LEU A 300 24.33 -21.28 36.17
N ASP A 301 24.85 -20.29 36.90
CA ASP A 301 24.05 -19.52 37.86
C ASP A 301 23.44 -18.31 37.16
N LEU A 302 22.12 -18.35 36.99
CA LEU A 302 21.33 -17.25 36.43
C LEU A 302 20.72 -16.42 37.56
N MET A 303 20.99 -15.12 37.57
CA MET A 303 20.52 -14.18 38.58
C MET A 303 19.89 -12.94 37.95
N ILE A 304 18.69 -12.54 38.41
CA ILE A 304 18.05 -11.28 38.01
C ILE A 304 18.03 -10.35 39.21
N SER A 305 18.45 -9.11 39.00
CA SER A 305 18.40 -8.03 40.00
C SER A 305 17.58 -6.85 39.49
N ASP A 306 16.91 -6.14 40.40
CA ASP A 306 16.22 -4.88 40.08
C ASP A 306 17.21 -3.72 39.87
N SER A 307 16.69 -2.53 39.57
CA SER A 307 17.49 -1.32 39.33
C SER A 307 18.28 -0.84 40.56
N GLN A 308 17.97 -1.34 41.77
CA GLN A 308 18.71 -1.05 42.99
C GLN A 308 19.77 -2.13 43.29
N GLY A 309 19.92 -3.13 42.40
CA GLY A 309 20.83 -4.26 42.56
C GLY A 309 20.32 -5.33 43.53
N LYS A 310 19.07 -5.24 43.98
CA LYS A 310 18.47 -6.28 44.83
C LYS A 310 18.11 -7.47 43.94
N MET A 311 18.62 -8.64 44.30
CA MET A 311 18.28 -9.89 43.62
C MET A 311 16.79 -10.20 43.78
N VAL A 312 16.11 -10.42 42.65
CA VAL A 312 14.68 -10.76 42.57
C VAL A 312 14.45 -12.20 42.09
N TYR A 313 15.44 -12.81 41.44
CA TYR A 313 15.38 -14.20 41.01
C TYR A 313 16.77 -14.83 40.91
N SER A 314 16.86 -16.13 41.20
CA SER A 314 18.07 -16.93 40.98
C SER A 314 17.68 -18.37 40.61
N SER A 315 18.35 -18.95 39.63
CA SER A 315 18.19 -20.35 39.25
C SER A 315 19.45 -20.92 38.62
N ASN A 316 19.62 -22.24 38.73
CA ASN A 316 20.61 -22.94 37.93
C ASN A 316 20.02 -23.32 36.57
N CYS A 317 20.78 -23.16 35.48
CA CYS A 317 20.36 -23.57 34.14
C CYS A 317 21.50 -24.23 33.36
N ASN A 318 21.12 -25.06 32.39
CA ASN A 318 22.01 -25.52 31.33
C ASN A 318 21.61 -24.81 30.05
N LEU A 319 22.60 -24.44 29.25
CA LEU A 319 22.40 -23.89 27.91
C LEU A 319 23.07 -24.83 26.91
N THR A 320 22.39 -25.17 25.84
CA THR A 320 23.00 -25.81 24.68
C THR A 320 23.41 -24.74 23.67
N SER A 321 24.37 -25.03 22.80
CA SER A 321 24.65 -24.18 21.65
C SER A 321 23.35 -23.97 20.83
N GLY A 322 23.14 -22.74 20.35
CA GLY A 322 21.91 -22.30 19.70
C GLY A 322 20.86 -21.72 20.66
N LEU A 323 19.59 -21.87 20.30
CA LEU A 323 18.47 -21.22 20.96
C LEU A 323 17.99 -21.98 22.20
N ASN A 324 18.06 -21.33 23.36
CA ASN A 324 17.56 -21.85 24.63
C ASN A 324 16.35 -21.05 25.10
N LYS A 325 15.28 -21.75 25.48
CA LYS A 325 14.09 -21.12 26.02
C LYS A 325 14.13 -21.08 27.54
N LEU A 326 14.18 -19.88 28.12
CA LEU A 326 14.02 -19.67 29.55
C LEU A 326 12.60 -19.18 29.88
N LYS A 327 11.88 -19.98 30.66
CA LYS A 327 10.57 -19.60 31.18
C LYS A 327 10.74 -18.72 32.41
N LEU A 328 10.76 -17.40 32.20
CA LEU A 328 10.84 -16.41 33.28
C LEU A 328 9.42 -15.93 33.67
N ASN A 329 8.56 -16.84 34.12
CA ASN A 329 7.23 -16.50 34.66
C ASN A 329 7.34 -15.95 36.09
N LEU A 330 8.01 -14.81 36.23
CA LEU A 330 8.44 -14.27 37.52
C LEU A 330 7.47 -13.23 38.10
N GLY A 331 6.45 -12.81 37.36
CA GLY A 331 5.49 -11.79 37.82
C GLY A 331 6.15 -10.46 38.17
N LEU A 332 7.28 -10.14 37.52
CA LEU A 332 8.02 -8.91 37.77
C LEU A 332 7.18 -7.69 37.37
N LYS A 333 7.22 -6.64 38.19
CA LYS A 333 6.62 -5.35 37.83
C LYS A 333 7.40 -4.72 36.67
N SER A 334 6.73 -3.91 35.86
CA SER A 334 7.38 -3.12 34.81
C SER A 334 8.55 -2.32 35.37
N GLY A 335 9.72 -2.44 34.76
CA GLY A 335 10.95 -1.80 35.21
C GLY A 335 12.18 -2.36 34.52
N THR A 336 13.34 -1.80 34.84
CA THR A 336 14.65 -2.28 34.35
C THR A 336 15.22 -3.30 35.31
N TYR A 337 15.67 -4.43 34.76
CA TYR A 337 16.32 -5.50 35.50
C TYR A 337 17.65 -5.87 34.86
N VAL A 338 18.58 -6.38 35.65
CA VAL A 338 19.88 -6.86 35.19
C VAL A 338 19.91 -8.37 35.31
N LEU A 339 20.08 -9.06 34.18
CA LEU A 339 20.37 -10.49 34.14
C LEU A 339 21.89 -10.71 34.20
N ASN A 340 22.33 -11.52 35.14
CA ASN A 340 23.69 -12.02 35.23
C ASN A 340 23.69 -13.54 35.05
N ILE A 341 24.66 -14.05 34.29
CA ILE A 341 24.88 -15.49 34.08
C ILE A 341 26.34 -15.73 34.43
N LYS A 342 26.61 -16.60 35.40
CA LYS A 342 27.95 -16.90 35.90
C LYS A 342 28.35 -18.34 35.65
#